data_AF-A0A2V7MPG8-F1
#
_entry.id   AF-A0A2V7MPG8-F1
#
_cell.length_a   1.000
_cell.length_b   1.000
_cell.length_c   1.000
_cell.angle_alpha   90.00
_cell.angle_beta   90.00
_cell.angle_gamma   90.00
#
_symmetry.space_group_name_H-M   'P 1'
#
loop_
_entity.id
_entity.type
_entity.pdbx_description
1 polymer ?
#
loop_
_entity_poly.entity_id
_entity_poly.type
_entity_poly.pdbx_seq_one_letter_code
_entity_poly.pdbx_strand_id
1 'polypeptide(L)'
;MRRRPRNRSRTKLGATQCCSRAASATSRASSALTLRGGVVTVVMAASQPNLSGLTAPGLGGDSPRLHQEMPVRTPLGLTLTVALTTPLPAQAPRAAPVPAPVLIKAGRLIDGRSDAAQSNVGIVVEGERIRAVGPLAPVQGQARGARVIDLSQFTVLPGFIDTHTHLLLQGDPTAESYDQQLLYQSIAYRAILGARNARLALEHGFTALRDLETEGAMYADVDIKRAINNGEIPGPRIFASTRAMAPTGMYPIVSSNWELELPHGVEPVDGVDGARRAVREQVAHGADWIKYYSDRRYYFTADSVLHSWVNFTDEEAKAIVDEAHRLGRKVAAHAIGSDGIAAALRAGVNTIEHGDGMTDSLADVLAARGVYWVPTVTVGRYVAGPRGGPWGPMVEHQRQAMARALKQGVKIVLGTDVGGFPWTELNQAKEFEYYVQYGMSPLAAIKSGTSLAAELLGQPELGAVAPGMYADLVAVSADPLKDITELQRVRFVMKGGVVYLSP
;
A
#
# COMPACT_ATOMS: atom_id res chain seq x y z
N MET A 1 -54.33 15.56 44.15
CA MET A 1 -53.14 15.30 44.99
C MET A 1 -51.97 16.06 44.37
N ARG A 2 -51.59 17.25 44.87
CA ARG A 2 -50.36 17.53 45.68
C ARG A 2 -49.09 16.95 45.05
N ARG A 3 -47.99 17.67 44.78
CA ARG A 3 -47.47 19.01 45.11
C ARG A 3 -46.27 19.33 44.18
N ARG A 4 -46.08 20.59 43.84
CA ARG A 4 -44.78 21.28 43.55
C ARG A 4 -44.29 21.93 44.88
N PRO A 5 -43.14 22.64 45.02
CA PRO A 5 -41.91 22.79 44.19
C PRO A 5 -40.57 22.94 45.03
N ARG A 6 -39.49 23.42 44.37
CA ARG A 6 -38.37 24.30 44.88
C ARG A 6 -37.28 23.62 45.73
N ASN A 7 -35.99 24.00 45.75
CA ASN A 7 -35.12 25.00 45.08
C ASN A 7 -33.65 24.69 45.52
N ARG A 8 -32.64 25.11 44.74
CA ARG A 8 -31.39 25.85 45.11
C ARG A 8 -30.66 25.46 46.43
N SER A 9 -29.33 25.37 46.56
CA SER A 9 -28.20 25.91 45.81
C SER A 9 -26.90 25.68 46.62
N ARG A 10 -25.74 25.87 45.96
CA ARG A 10 -24.53 26.59 46.44
C ARG A 10 -23.42 25.86 47.25
N THR A 11 -22.24 25.81 46.59
CA THR A 11 -20.89 26.28 47.02
C THR A 11 -20.19 25.54 48.18
N LYS A 12 -18.86 25.42 48.30
CA LYS A 12 -17.63 25.81 47.59
C LYS A 12 -16.46 25.21 48.42
N LEU A 13 -15.26 25.08 47.81
CA LEU A 13 -13.91 25.12 48.44
C LEU A 13 -13.58 23.96 49.42
N GLY A 14 -12.39 23.37 49.46
CA GLY A 14 -11.10 23.63 48.85
C GLY A 14 -10.01 22.87 49.64
N ALA A 15 -8.80 22.84 49.08
CA ALA A 15 -7.51 22.59 49.72
C ALA A 15 -7.05 21.13 49.97
N THR A 16 -6.16 20.69 49.06
CA THR A 16 -4.75 20.32 49.32
C THR A 16 -4.39 19.67 50.66
N GLN A 17 -3.88 18.43 50.61
CA GLN A 17 -2.69 18.07 51.39
C GLN A 17 -1.90 16.92 50.76
N CYS A 18 -0.59 17.10 50.88
CA CYS A 18 0.53 16.37 50.33
C CYS A 18 0.96 15.21 51.27
N CYS A 19 1.94 14.42 50.81
CA CYS A 19 2.64 13.30 51.47
C CYS A 19 1.92 11.93 51.36
N SER A 20 2.55 10.81 50.97
CA SER A 20 3.97 10.48 50.92
C SER A 20 4.25 9.14 50.21
N ARG A 21 5.52 8.96 49.80
CA ARG A 21 6.29 7.70 49.65
C ARG A 21 5.92 6.74 48.50
N ALA A 22 6.79 6.70 47.50
CA ALA A 22 7.18 5.47 46.83
C ALA A 22 8.68 5.50 46.49
N ALA A 23 9.35 4.39 46.79
CA ALA A 23 10.77 4.25 46.94
C ALA A 23 11.52 4.06 45.62
N SER A 24 12.77 4.51 45.62
CA SER A 24 13.82 4.25 44.64
C SER A 24 14.28 2.78 44.66
N ALA A 25 14.39 2.16 43.48
CA ALA A 25 15.31 1.04 43.27
C ALA A 25 15.76 1.01 41.80
N THR A 26 16.93 1.60 41.55
CA THR A 26 17.72 1.44 40.34
C THR A 26 18.47 0.11 40.37
N SER A 27 18.36 -0.68 39.31
CA SER A 27 19.26 -1.81 39.03
C SER A 27 19.69 -1.73 37.57
N ARG A 28 20.96 -1.40 37.35
CA ARG A 28 21.65 -1.45 36.05
C ARG A 28 22.24 -2.84 35.91
N ALA A 29 21.96 -3.51 34.80
CA ALA A 29 22.75 -4.64 34.32
C ALA A 29 23.50 -4.18 33.07
N SER A 30 24.81 -3.99 33.21
CA SER A 30 25.74 -3.82 32.09
C SER A 30 26.22 -5.21 31.66
N SER A 31 25.97 -5.60 30.42
CA SER A 31 26.65 -6.72 29.77
C SER A 31 27.69 -6.15 28.81
N ALA A 32 28.97 -6.36 29.15
CA ALA A 32 30.10 -6.08 28.28
C ALA A 32 30.21 -7.18 27.21
N LEU A 33 30.31 -6.78 25.94
CA LEU A 33 30.72 -7.67 24.85
C LEU A 33 32.02 -7.13 24.25
N THR A 34 33.09 -7.92 24.41
CA THR A 34 34.45 -7.63 23.98
C THR A 34 34.58 -7.91 22.48
N LEU A 35 34.91 -6.89 21.68
CA LEU A 35 35.28 -7.05 20.26
C LEU A 35 36.81 -7.20 20.14
N ARG A 36 37.26 -8.35 19.60
CA ARG A 36 38.65 -8.59 19.21
C ARG A 36 38.86 -8.21 17.74
N GLY A 37 39.83 -7.32 17.52
CA GLY A 37 40.76 -7.23 16.40
C GLY A 37 40.28 -7.53 14.97
N GLY A 38 40.11 -6.47 14.17
CA GLY A 38 40.11 -6.51 12.72
C GLY A 38 40.53 -5.16 12.16
N VAL A 39 41.59 -5.14 11.35
CA VAL A 39 42.23 -3.94 10.76
C VAL A 39 41.23 -3.15 9.92
N VAL A 40 41.05 -1.87 10.22
CA VAL A 40 40.34 -0.91 9.35
C VAL A 40 41.37 -0.26 8.43
N THR A 41 41.35 -0.62 7.15
CA THR A 41 42.04 0.12 6.10
C THR A 41 41.23 1.38 5.78
N VAL A 42 41.70 2.55 6.23
CA VAL A 42 41.15 3.83 5.82
C VAL A 42 41.74 4.21 4.47
N VAL A 43 40.98 4.02 3.39
CA VAL A 43 41.29 4.62 2.09
C VAL A 43 40.77 6.06 2.11
N MET A 44 41.66 7.02 2.34
CA MET A 44 41.35 8.43 2.13
C MET A 44 41.39 8.72 0.63
N ALA A 45 40.21 8.76 0.00
CA ALA A 45 40.05 9.35 -1.32
C ALA A 45 39.99 10.87 -1.17
N ALA A 46 41.09 11.56 -1.51
CA ALA A 46 41.10 13.01 -1.65
C ALA A 46 40.40 13.37 -2.98
N SER A 47 39.19 13.91 -2.91
CA SER A 47 38.52 14.53 -4.06
C SER A 47 39.05 15.95 -4.25
N GLN A 48 39.70 16.20 -5.39
CA GLN A 48 40.07 17.55 -5.82
C GLN A 48 38.85 18.26 -6.43
N PRO A 49 38.59 19.53 -6.10
CA PRO A 49 37.63 20.33 -6.84
C PRO A 49 38.26 20.88 -8.13
N ASN A 50 37.67 20.52 -9.27
CA ASN A 50 37.92 21.18 -10.55
C ASN A 50 37.37 22.61 -10.52
N LEU A 51 38.26 23.60 -10.53
CA LEU A 51 37.93 25.00 -10.80
C LEU A 51 38.69 25.45 -12.06
N SER A 52 37.93 25.70 -13.11
CA SER A 52 38.32 26.43 -14.31
C SER A 52 37.10 27.27 -14.70
N GLY A 53 37.16 28.54 -15.05
CA GLY A 53 38.19 29.56 -14.98
C GLY A 53 37.47 30.87 -15.30
N LEU A 54 37.70 31.93 -14.52
CA LEU A 54 37.25 33.28 -14.86
C LEU A 54 38.38 34.24 -14.51
N THR A 55 38.93 34.84 -15.56
CA THR A 55 39.98 35.86 -15.53
C THR A 55 39.41 37.21 -15.13
N ALA A 56 40.08 37.91 -14.21
CA ALA A 56 40.01 39.37 -14.07
C ALA A 56 41.39 39.90 -13.63
N PRO A 57 41.88 41.04 -14.15
CA PRO A 57 43.16 41.60 -13.73
C PRO A 57 42.99 42.73 -12.72
N GLY A 58 43.94 42.82 -11.79
CA GLY A 58 44.63 44.09 -11.54
C GLY A 58 44.45 44.77 -10.18
N LEU A 59 45.61 44.93 -9.53
CA LEU A 59 46.08 46.08 -8.73
C LEU A 59 45.92 46.06 -7.20
N GLY A 60 47.08 45.93 -6.54
CA GLY A 60 47.56 46.92 -5.57
C GLY A 60 47.44 46.57 -4.08
N GLY A 61 48.57 46.52 -3.35
CA GLY A 61 48.57 46.62 -1.89
C GLY A 61 49.81 46.04 -1.20
N ASP A 62 50.60 46.93 -0.60
CA ASP A 62 51.91 46.74 0.01
C ASP A 62 52.02 45.73 1.18
N SER A 63 53.25 45.20 1.36
CA SER A 63 53.71 44.40 2.51
C SER A 63 54.11 45.29 3.71
N PRO A 64 54.37 44.70 4.90
CA PRO A 64 55.78 44.43 5.21
C PRO A 64 56.08 43.06 5.82
N ARG A 65 57.34 42.66 5.62
CA ARG A 65 58.00 41.40 5.99
C ARG A 65 58.44 41.39 7.46
N LEU A 66 58.44 40.20 8.07
CA LEU A 66 59.37 39.82 9.13
C LEU A 66 60.05 38.50 8.73
N HIS A 67 61.38 38.51 8.79
CA HIS A 67 62.28 37.42 8.39
C HIS A 67 62.42 36.38 9.50
N GLN A 68 62.48 35.09 9.14
CA GLN A 68 63.47 34.19 9.72
C GLN A 68 63.73 32.96 8.83
N GLU A 69 65.01 32.63 8.71
CA GLU A 69 65.62 31.67 7.79
C GLU A 69 65.38 30.21 8.21
N MET A 70 65.37 29.30 7.22
CA MET A 70 65.48 27.85 7.42
C MET A 70 66.57 27.25 6.51
N PRO A 71 67.31 26.23 6.99
CA PRO A 71 68.52 25.76 6.32
C PRO A 71 68.23 24.77 5.19
N VAL A 72 69.12 24.80 4.20
CA VAL A 72 69.20 23.90 3.04
C VAL A 72 69.49 22.46 3.50
N ARG A 73 68.70 21.48 3.02
CA ARG A 73 69.00 20.04 3.09
C ARG A 73 69.01 19.43 1.70
N THR A 74 70.09 18.69 1.44
CA THR A 74 70.47 17.90 0.26
C THR A 74 69.41 16.85 -0.14
N PRO A 75 69.22 16.52 -1.44
CA PRO A 75 68.28 15.47 -1.83
C PRO A 75 68.92 14.07 -1.69
N LEU A 76 68.21 13.16 -1.03
CA LEU A 76 68.53 11.74 -0.95
C LEU A 76 67.82 11.02 -2.12
N GLY A 77 68.58 10.28 -2.93
CA GLY A 77 68.06 9.53 -4.08
C GLY A 77 67.14 8.37 -3.67
N LEU A 78 66.00 8.25 -4.33
CA LEU A 78 65.03 7.17 -4.15
C LEU A 78 65.24 6.11 -5.24
N THR A 79 65.72 4.92 -4.85
CA THR A 79 65.81 3.74 -5.72
C THR A 79 64.44 3.07 -5.83
N LEU A 80 63.92 2.99 -7.06
CA LEU A 80 62.65 2.34 -7.40
C LEU A 80 62.88 0.84 -7.68
N THR A 81 62.48 -0.05 -6.76
CA THR A 81 62.45 -1.49 -6.99
C THR A 81 61.14 -1.88 -7.68
N VAL A 82 61.22 -2.31 -8.95
CA VAL A 82 60.07 -2.86 -9.70
C VAL A 82 59.90 -4.34 -9.34
N ALA A 83 58.85 -4.66 -8.60
CA ALA A 83 58.42 -6.05 -8.36
C ALA A 83 57.52 -6.51 -9.51
N LEU A 84 57.97 -7.51 -10.27
CA LEU A 84 57.19 -8.19 -11.30
C LEU A 84 56.15 -9.11 -10.64
N THR A 85 54.90 -8.66 -10.52
CA THR A 85 53.76 -9.49 -10.12
C THR A 85 53.21 -10.21 -11.35
N THR A 86 53.27 -11.55 -11.34
CA THR A 86 52.60 -12.39 -12.35
C THR A 86 51.09 -12.33 -12.16
N PRO A 87 50.28 -12.04 -13.21
CA PRO A 87 48.83 -12.00 -13.09
C PRO A 87 48.29 -13.42 -12.93
N LEU A 88 47.57 -13.66 -11.83
CA LEU A 88 46.77 -14.87 -11.66
C LEU A 88 45.63 -14.87 -12.71
N PRO A 89 45.35 -16.01 -13.36
CA PRO A 89 44.25 -16.09 -14.33
C PRO A 89 42.92 -15.79 -13.63
N ALA A 90 42.20 -14.79 -14.15
CA ALA A 90 40.86 -14.45 -13.70
C ALA A 90 39.93 -15.66 -13.88
N GLN A 91 39.43 -16.22 -12.78
CA GLN A 91 38.34 -17.18 -12.83
C GLN A 91 37.10 -16.47 -13.37
N ALA A 92 36.59 -16.93 -14.51
CA ALA A 92 35.32 -16.47 -15.04
C ALA A 92 34.23 -16.65 -13.95
N PRO A 93 33.33 -15.67 -13.76
CA PRO A 93 32.27 -15.79 -12.77
C PRO A 93 31.43 -17.03 -13.08
N ARG A 94 31.40 -17.97 -12.13
CA ARG A 94 30.57 -19.17 -12.19
C ARG A 94 29.12 -18.72 -12.33
N ALA A 95 28.50 -19.02 -13.48
CA ALA A 95 27.08 -18.75 -13.69
C ALA A 95 26.29 -19.32 -12.50
N ALA A 96 25.45 -18.50 -11.88
CA ALA A 96 24.57 -18.95 -10.82
C ALA A 96 23.72 -20.12 -11.36
N PRO A 97 23.60 -21.24 -10.63
CA PRO A 97 22.79 -22.35 -11.10
C PRO A 97 21.36 -21.89 -11.33
N VAL A 98 20.83 -22.16 -12.53
CA VAL A 98 19.42 -21.92 -12.86
C VAL A 98 18.59 -22.70 -11.84
N PRO A 99 17.69 -22.04 -11.07
CA PRO A 99 16.86 -22.73 -10.09
C PRO A 99 16.12 -23.89 -10.75
N ALA A 100 16.16 -25.07 -10.14
CA ALA A 100 15.42 -26.21 -10.65
C ALA A 100 13.91 -25.87 -10.74
N PRO A 101 13.21 -26.31 -11.81
CA PRO A 101 11.76 -26.13 -11.92
C PRO A 101 11.04 -26.67 -10.68
N VAL A 102 9.86 -26.13 -10.39
CA VAL A 102 9.01 -26.58 -9.28
C VAL A 102 7.74 -27.19 -9.86
N LEU A 103 7.41 -28.41 -9.45
CA LEU A 103 6.11 -29.04 -9.71
C LEU A 103 5.23 -28.90 -8.47
N ILE A 104 4.13 -28.17 -8.59
CA ILE A 104 3.08 -28.12 -7.58
C ILE A 104 2.01 -29.13 -7.96
N LYS A 105 1.69 -30.04 -7.04
CA LYS A 105 0.57 -30.99 -7.18
C LYS A 105 -0.63 -30.42 -6.45
N ALA A 106 -1.66 -29.97 -7.14
CA ALA A 106 -2.84 -29.36 -6.55
C ALA A 106 -4.01 -30.36 -6.48
N GLY A 107 -4.61 -30.53 -5.31
CA GLY A 107 -5.82 -31.33 -5.15
C GLY A 107 -6.99 -30.77 -5.94
N ARG A 108 -7.16 -29.45 -5.85
CA ARG A 108 -8.10 -28.65 -6.64
C ARG A 108 -7.41 -27.37 -7.12
N LEU A 109 -7.80 -26.88 -8.29
CA LEU A 109 -7.42 -25.58 -8.83
C LEU A 109 -8.66 -24.76 -9.16
N ILE A 110 -8.73 -23.55 -8.61
CA ILE A 110 -9.59 -22.47 -9.11
C ILE A 110 -8.65 -21.51 -9.82
N ASP A 111 -8.65 -21.48 -11.15
CA ASP A 111 -7.59 -20.82 -11.93
C ASP A 111 -7.76 -19.30 -12.08
N GLY A 112 -8.83 -18.71 -11.55
CA GLY A 112 -9.15 -17.29 -11.65
C GLY A 112 -9.87 -16.86 -12.95
N ARG A 113 -10.04 -17.76 -13.94
CA ARG A 113 -10.70 -17.46 -15.24
C ARG A 113 -11.90 -18.37 -15.51
N SER A 114 -11.72 -19.67 -15.36
CA SER A 114 -12.74 -20.69 -15.61
C SER A 114 -13.92 -20.57 -14.63
N ASP A 115 -15.08 -21.05 -15.07
CA ASP A 115 -16.29 -21.07 -14.23
C ASP A 115 -16.40 -22.33 -13.35
N ALA A 116 -15.43 -23.23 -13.44
CA ALA A 116 -15.39 -24.47 -12.69
C ALA A 116 -14.00 -24.73 -12.11
N ALA A 117 -13.97 -25.34 -10.93
CA ALA A 117 -12.74 -25.84 -10.34
C ALA A 117 -12.30 -27.14 -11.02
N GLN A 118 -10.99 -27.31 -11.16
CA GLN A 118 -10.37 -28.51 -11.73
C GLN A 118 -9.78 -29.36 -10.60
N SER A 119 -9.79 -30.68 -10.74
CA SER A 119 -9.24 -31.61 -9.74
C SER A 119 -7.95 -32.26 -10.23
N ASN A 120 -7.06 -32.59 -9.31
CA ASN A 120 -5.81 -33.32 -9.58
C ASN A 120 -4.97 -32.67 -10.69
N VAL A 121 -4.51 -31.44 -10.42
CA VAL A 121 -3.83 -30.57 -11.37
C VAL A 121 -2.34 -30.50 -11.05
N GLY A 122 -1.50 -30.53 -12.08
CA GLY A 122 -0.09 -30.19 -12.00
C GLY A 122 0.15 -28.75 -12.45
N ILE A 123 1.00 -28.02 -11.74
CA ILE A 123 1.46 -26.68 -12.10
C ILE A 123 2.98 -26.70 -12.09
N VAL A 124 3.61 -26.35 -13.22
CA VAL A 124 5.07 -26.25 -13.32
C VAL A 124 5.47 -24.79 -13.30
N VAL A 125 6.31 -24.44 -12.34
CA VAL A 125 6.89 -23.10 -12.18
C VAL A 125 8.37 -23.15 -12.57
N GLU A 126 8.81 -22.18 -13.35
CA GLU A 126 10.20 -22.00 -13.78
C GLU A 126 10.58 -20.52 -13.63
N GLY A 127 11.58 -20.25 -12.78
CA GLY A 127 11.86 -18.89 -12.34
C GLY A 127 10.63 -18.27 -11.68
N GLU A 128 10.22 -17.10 -12.18
CA GLU A 128 9.07 -16.37 -11.65
C GLU A 128 7.73 -16.71 -12.31
N ARG A 129 7.71 -17.64 -13.28
CA ARG A 129 6.57 -17.84 -14.17
C ARG A 129 6.04 -19.26 -14.14
N ILE A 130 4.75 -19.37 -14.43
CA ILE A 130 4.07 -20.64 -14.65
C ILE A 130 4.37 -21.08 -16.08
N ARG A 131 5.06 -22.21 -16.23
CA ARG A 131 5.37 -22.80 -17.53
C ARG A 131 4.23 -23.67 -18.07
N ALA A 132 3.62 -24.48 -17.21
CA ALA A 132 2.57 -25.42 -17.63
C ALA A 132 1.53 -25.62 -16.52
N VAL A 133 0.27 -25.82 -16.92
CA VAL A 133 -0.86 -26.14 -16.05
C VAL A 133 -1.75 -27.16 -16.76
N GLY A 134 -2.26 -28.15 -16.03
CA GLY A 134 -3.17 -29.15 -16.59
C GLY A 134 -3.28 -30.40 -15.72
N PRO A 135 -3.92 -31.48 -16.22
CA PRO A 135 -4.03 -32.73 -15.47
C PRO A 135 -2.67 -33.21 -14.96
N LEU A 136 -2.61 -33.68 -13.70
CA LEU A 136 -1.35 -33.95 -13.01
C LEU A 136 -0.44 -34.93 -13.77
N ALA A 137 -0.97 -36.04 -14.26
CA ALA A 137 -0.15 -37.07 -14.89
C ALA A 137 0.62 -36.57 -16.15
N PRO A 138 -0.05 -35.93 -17.15
CA PRO A 138 0.65 -35.30 -18.27
C PRO A 138 1.66 -34.22 -17.87
N VAL A 139 1.31 -33.34 -16.91
CA VAL A 139 2.17 -32.23 -16.51
C VAL A 139 3.40 -32.71 -15.74
N GLN A 140 3.24 -33.69 -14.85
CA GLN A 140 4.35 -34.30 -14.10
C GLN A 140 5.36 -34.95 -15.05
N GLY A 141 4.91 -35.53 -16.17
CA GLY A 141 5.82 -36.08 -17.20
C GLY A 141 6.75 -35.03 -17.83
N GLN A 142 6.35 -33.75 -17.83
CA GLN A 142 7.12 -32.62 -18.35
C GLN A 142 8.09 -32.01 -17.32
N ALA A 143 7.96 -32.37 -16.04
CA ALA A 143 8.67 -31.75 -14.92
C ALA A 143 9.79 -32.66 -14.36
N ARG A 144 10.59 -33.28 -15.24
CA ARG A 144 11.69 -34.16 -14.82
C ARG A 144 12.74 -33.37 -14.03
N GLY A 145 13.11 -33.86 -12.85
CA GLY A 145 14.07 -33.19 -11.96
C GLY A 145 13.52 -31.97 -11.24
N ALA A 146 12.22 -31.70 -11.35
CA ALA A 146 11.58 -30.59 -10.63
C ALA A 146 11.49 -30.88 -9.12
N ARG A 147 11.67 -29.85 -8.31
CA ARG A 147 11.34 -29.89 -6.88
C ARG A 147 9.82 -30.01 -6.74
N VAL A 148 9.35 -30.97 -5.96
CA VAL A 148 7.91 -31.19 -5.76
C VAL A 148 7.43 -30.41 -4.54
N ILE A 149 6.33 -29.67 -4.72
CA ILE A 149 5.50 -29.15 -3.63
C ILE A 149 4.17 -29.90 -3.70
N ASP A 150 3.87 -30.67 -2.66
CA ASP A 150 2.65 -31.47 -2.60
C ASP A 150 1.53 -30.69 -1.90
N LEU A 151 0.58 -30.21 -2.69
CA LEU A 151 -0.65 -29.56 -2.25
C LEU A 151 -1.88 -30.40 -2.66
N SER A 152 -1.71 -31.72 -2.77
CA SER A 152 -2.76 -32.65 -3.24
C SER A 152 -3.99 -32.67 -2.33
N GLN A 153 -3.86 -32.20 -1.10
CA GLN A 153 -4.97 -32.06 -0.14
C GLN A 153 -5.57 -30.65 -0.09
N PHE A 154 -5.07 -29.71 -0.88
CA PHE A 154 -5.46 -28.30 -0.84
C PHE A 154 -6.16 -27.85 -2.13
N THR A 155 -6.87 -26.72 -2.04
CA THR A 155 -7.33 -25.96 -3.18
C THR A 155 -6.35 -24.83 -3.46
N VAL A 156 -5.77 -24.81 -4.66
CA VAL A 156 -4.87 -23.76 -5.15
C VAL A 156 -5.66 -22.71 -5.92
N LEU A 157 -5.28 -21.43 -5.74
CA LEU A 157 -5.83 -20.26 -6.42
C LEU A 157 -4.69 -19.33 -6.87
N PRO A 158 -4.93 -18.37 -7.80
CA PRO A 158 -4.02 -17.24 -8.00
C PRO A 158 -3.84 -16.46 -6.69
N GLY A 159 -2.68 -15.83 -6.52
CA GLY A 159 -2.46 -14.84 -5.48
C GLY A 159 -3.50 -13.74 -5.53
N PHE A 160 -4.00 -13.33 -4.35
CA PHE A 160 -5.04 -12.32 -4.26
C PHE A 160 -4.48 -10.93 -4.54
N ILE A 161 -5.35 -10.05 -5.02
CA ILE A 161 -5.07 -8.67 -5.35
C ILE A 161 -6.05 -7.79 -4.57
N ASP A 162 -5.52 -6.90 -3.74
CA ASP A 162 -6.29 -5.88 -3.03
C ASP A 162 -6.15 -4.56 -3.77
N THR A 163 -7.26 -4.00 -4.24
CA THR A 163 -7.23 -2.76 -5.02
C THR A 163 -7.44 -1.50 -4.17
N HIS A 164 -7.50 -1.62 -2.85
CA HIS A 164 -7.58 -0.44 -1.98
C HIS A 164 -6.93 -0.75 -0.62
N THR A 165 -5.71 -0.26 -0.42
CA THR A 165 -5.01 -0.36 0.87
C THR A 165 -4.39 0.96 1.30
N HIS A 166 -4.07 1.03 2.58
CA HIS A 166 -3.19 2.05 3.17
C HIS A 166 -2.12 1.37 4.03
N LEU A 167 -0.98 1.05 3.42
CA LEU A 167 0.14 0.35 4.06
C LEU A 167 0.69 1.10 5.28
N LEU A 168 0.57 2.43 5.28
CA LEU A 168 1.18 3.30 6.27
C LEU A 168 0.24 3.59 7.46
N LEU A 169 -1.04 3.22 7.37
CA LEU A 169 -2.03 3.31 8.45
C LEU A 169 -2.08 2.06 9.33
N GLN A 170 -2.61 2.20 10.55
CA GLN A 170 -2.52 1.17 11.60
C GLN A 170 -3.88 0.72 12.16
N GLY A 171 -4.98 1.11 11.51
CA GLY A 171 -6.33 0.86 11.99
C GLY A 171 -6.81 1.99 12.88
N ASP A 172 -7.03 3.16 12.28
CA ASP A 172 -7.38 4.40 12.98
C ASP A 172 -8.89 4.71 12.79
N PRO A 173 -9.79 4.08 13.58
CA PRO A 173 -11.23 4.16 13.33
C PRO A 173 -11.82 5.54 13.62
N THR A 174 -11.20 6.36 14.46
CA THR A 174 -11.68 7.70 14.84
C THR A 174 -10.70 8.79 14.43
N ALA A 175 -11.20 10.04 14.36
CA ALA A 175 -10.35 11.21 14.12
C ALA A 175 -9.24 11.32 15.16
N GLU A 176 -9.55 11.07 16.44
CA GLU A 176 -8.54 11.10 17.51
C GLU A 176 -7.43 10.08 17.31
N SER A 177 -7.75 8.82 16.95
CA SER A 177 -6.72 7.81 16.66
C SER A 177 -5.86 8.19 15.44
N TYR A 178 -6.49 8.78 14.41
CA TYR A 178 -5.80 9.23 13.22
C TYR A 178 -4.86 10.40 13.51
N ASP A 179 -5.31 11.37 14.32
CA ASP A 179 -4.50 12.50 14.78
C ASP A 179 -3.27 12.02 15.54
N GLN A 180 -3.40 10.99 16.39
CA GLN A 180 -2.26 10.41 17.10
C GLN A 180 -1.16 9.91 16.15
N GLN A 181 -1.56 9.30 15.03
CA GLN A 181 -0.61 8.80 14.06
C GLN A 181 0.12 9.95 13.35
N LEU A 182 -0.61 10.92 12.82
CA LEU A 182 -0.02 12.01 12.05
C LEU A 182 0.84 12.95 12.91
N LEU A 183 0.41 13.24 14.14
CA LEU A 183 1.09 14.20 15.02
C LEU A 183 2.32 13.62 15.73
N TYR A 184 2.32 12.32 16.02
CA TYR A 184 3.33 11.73 16.92
C TYR A 184 4.18 10.61 16.29
N GLN A 185 3.88 10.16 15.07
CA GLN A 185 4.69 9.15 14.40
C GLN A 185 5.50 9.73 13.25
N SER A 186 6.82 9.55 13.31
CA SER A 186 7.70 9.96 12.21
C SER A 186 7.48 9.10 10.96
N ILE A 187 7.79 9.66 9.79
CA ILE A 187 7.72 8.93 8.51
C ILE A 187 8.56 7.65 8.56
N ALA A 188 9.76 7.70 9.16
CA ALA A 188 10.63 6.53 9.28
C ALA A 188 9.99 5.40 10.11
N TYR A 189 9.32 5.73 11.22
CA TYR A 189 8.61 4.74 12.02
C TYR A 189 7.44 4.13 11.23
N ARG A 190 6.63 4.97 10.58
CA ARG A 190 5.50 4.52 9.74
C ARG A 190 5.96 3.64 8.58
N ALA A 191 7.09 3.92 7.95
CA ALA A 191 7.67 3.08 6.91
C ALA A 191 8.09 1.69 7.44
N ILE A 192 8.64 1.60 8.65
CA ILE A 192 8.93 0.31 9.31
C ILE A 192 7.64 -0.48 9.53
N LEU A 193 6.57 0.18 9.97
CA LEU A 193 5.26 -0.47 10.11
C LEU A 193 4.68 -0.88 8.76
N GLY A 194 4.86 -0.07 7.72
CA GLY A 194 4.48 -0.39 6.34
C GLY A 194 5.19 -1.63 5.80
N ALA A 195 6.48 -1.80 6.07
CA ALA A 195 7.21 -3.03 5.74
C ALA A 195 6.64 -4.27 6.46
N ARG A 196 6.25 -4.13 7.75
CA ARG A 196 5.54 -5.19 8.48
C ARG A 196 4.18 -5.49 7.83
N ASN A 197 3.42 -4.47 7.46
CA ASN A 197 2.10 -4.60 6.86
C ASN A 197 2.16 -5.28 5.47
N ALA A 198 3.18 -4.97 4.67
CA ALA A 198 3.45 -5.65 3.41
C ALA A 198 3.71 -7.16 3.61
N ARG A 199 4.44 -7.56 4.66
CA ARG A 199 4.59 -8.99 5.02
C ARG A 199 3.25 -9.62 5.41
N LEU A 200 2.45 -8.94 6.23
CA LEU A 200 1.14 -9.44 6.66
C LEU A 200 0.20 -9.64 5.46
N ALA A 201 0.22 -8.75 4.47
CA ALA A 201 -0.54 -8.91 3.23
C ALA A 201 -0.20 -10.24 2.51
N LEU A 202 1.09 -10.57 2.40
CA LEU A 202 1.51 -11.86 1.85
C LEU A 202 0.96 -13.02 2.68
N GLU A 203 1.04 -12.96 4.01
CA GLU A 203 0.53 -13.99 4.92
C GLU A 203 -0.99 -14.18 4.81
N HIS A 204 -1.72 -13.13 4.47
CA HIS A 204 -3.15 -13.16 4.14
C HIS A 204 -3.45 -13.67 2.72
N GLY A 205 -2.43 -13.94 1.90
CA GLY A 205 -2.56 -14.45 0.54
C GLY A 205 -2.54 -13.39 -0.57
N PHE A 206 -2.29 -12.12 -0.23
CA PHE A 206 -2.27 -11.03 -1.19
C PHE A 206 -0.87 -10.85 -1.77
N THR A 207 -0.72 -11.11 -3.07
CA THR A 207 0.57 -10.99 -3.77
C THR A 207 0.69 -9.70 -4.57
N ALA A 208 -0.39 -8.92 -4.69
CA ALA A 208 -0.37 -7.57 -5.22
C ALA A 208 -1.33 -6.64 -4.46
N LEU A 209 -0.97 -5.36 -4.31
CA LEU A 209 -1.76 -4.32 -3.66
C LEU A 209 -1.78 -3.05 -4.51
N ARG A 210 -2.92 -2.36 -4.58
CA ARG A 210 -2.98 -0.93 -4.96
C ARG A 210 -3.08 -0.10 -3.69
N ASP A 211 -1.97 0.53 -3.32
CA ASP A 211 -1.89 1.42 -2.18
C ASP A 211 -2.37 2.81 -2.61
N LEU A 212 -3.48 3.25 -2.02
CA LEU A 212 -4.17 4.45 -2.50
C LEU A 212 -3.76 5.72 -1.77
N GLU A 213 -3.00 5.62 -0.68
CA GLU A 213 -2.40 6.79 -0.03
C GLU A 213 -1.40 6.46 1.07
N THR A 214 -0.41 7.34 1.26
CA THR A 214 0.53 7.31 2.39
C THR A 214 0.04 8.00 3.65
N GLU A 215 -1.06 8.77 3.58
CA GLU A 215 -1.70 9.47 4.70
C GLU A 215 -0.68 10.32 5.48
N GLY A 216 0.08 11.15 4.77
CA GLY A 216 1.07 12.07 5.32
C GLY A 216 2.48 11.50 5.45
N ALA A 217 2.72 10.25 5.02
CA ALA A 217 4.06 9.68 4.95
C ALA A 217 4.77 9.94 3.61
N MET A 218 4.39 11.02 2.92
CA MET A 218 4.98 11.48 1.65
C MET A 218 5.00 10.39 0.58
N TYR A 219 6.17 9.93 0.15
CA TYR A 219 6.35 8.94 -0.93
C TYR A 219 6.82 7.58 -0.40
N ALA A 220 6.59 7.30 0.89
CA ALA A 220 7.11 6.10 1.55
C ALA A 220 6.55 4.79 0.99
N ASP A 221 5.35 4.80 0.39
CA ASP A 221 4.78 3.65 -0.33
C ASP A 221 5.65 3.26 -1.55
N VAL A 222 6.17 4.25 -2.30
CA VAL A 222 7.12 4.04 -3.40
C VAL A 222 8.46 3.50 -2.90
N ASP A 223 8.95 3.95 -1.74
CA ASP A 223 10.17 3.43 -1.15
C ASP A 223 10.00 1.99 -0.63
N ILE A 224 8.86 1.65 -0.03
CA ILE A 224 8.51 0.26 0.34
C ILE A 224 8.43 -0.61 -0.91
N LYS A 225 7.74 -0.13 -1.96
CA LYS A 225 7.70 -0.80 -3.28
C LYS A 225 9.10 -1.06 -3.82
N ARG A 226 9.99 -0.06 -3.76
CA ARG A 226 11.39 -0.21 -4.20
C ARG A 226 12.12 -1.28 -3.39
N ALA A 227 12.00 -1.25 -2.07
CA ALA A 227 12.64 -2.23 -1.19
C ALA A 227 12.16 -3.66 -1.48
N ILE A 228 10.87 -3.86 -1.72
CA ILE A 228 10.31 -5.16 -2.11
C ILE A 228 10.85 -5.60 -3.48
N ASN A 229 10.84 -4.71 -4.48
CA ASN A 229 11.30 -5.02 -5.83
C ASN A 229 12.80 -5.36 -5.88
N ASN A 230 13.59 -4.77 -4.99
CA ASN A 230 15.01 -5.06 -4.84
C ASN A 230 15.28 -6.30 -3.97
N GLY A 231 14.25 -6.91 -3.37
CA GLY A 231 14.38 -8.08 -2.50
C GLY A 231 14.89 -7.78 -1.10
N GLU A 232 14.91 -6.52 -0.68
CA GLU A 232 15.38 -6.09 0.66
C GLU A 232 14.41 -6.49 1.76
N ILE A 233 13.10 -6.50 1.46
CA ILE A 233 12.04 -6.93 2.37
C ILE A 233 11.01 -7.79 1.62
N PRO A 234 10.34 -8.75 2.29
CA PRO A 234 9.22 -9.48 1.71
C PRO A 234 7.99 -8.56 1.57
N GLY A 235 7.26 -8.70 0.48
CA GLY A 235 5.98 -8.04 0.30
C GLY A 235 5.34 -8.30 -1.07
N PRO A 236 4.08 -7.88 -1.27
CA PRO A 236 3.37 -7.98 -2.53
C PRO A 236 3.93 -7.02 -3.60
N ARG A 237 3.47 -7.13 -4.84
CA ARG A 237 3.67 -6.12 -5.89
C ARG A 237 2.82 -4.91 -5.55
N ILE A 238 3.43 -3.74 -5.36
CA ILE A 238 2.71 -2.52 -4.97
C ILE A 238 2.50 -1.62 -6.18
N PHE A 239 1.26 -1.15 -6.34
CA PHE A 239 0.84 -0.08 -7.24
C PHE A 239 0.52 1.15 -6.39
N ALA A 240 1.45 2.10 -6.34
CA ALA A 240 1.45 3.21 -5.40
C ALA A 240 0.68 4.42 -5.95
N SER A 241 -0.04 5.13 -5.08
CA SER A 241 -0.70 6.40 -5.41
C SER A 241 -0.09 7.58 -4.69
N THR A 242 0.87 7.35 -3.78
CA THR A 242 1.60 8.36 -3.04
C THR A 242 0.67 9.23 -2.20
N ARG A 243 0.60 10.54 -2.46
CA ARG A 243 -0.20 11.47 -1.65
C ARG A 243 -1.50 11.74 -2.41
N ALA A 244 -2.63 11.35 -1.83
CA ALA A 244 -3.92 11.71 -2.41
C ALA A 244 -4.13 13.20 -2.29
N MET A 245 -5.05 13.73 -3.08
CA MET A 245 -5.32 15.16 -3.14
C MET A 245 -6.67 15.49 -2.50
N ALA A 246 -6.70 16.61 -1.78
CA ALA A 246 -7.93 17.29 -1.39
C ALA A 246 -7.72 18.81 -1.43
N PRO A 247 -8.77 19.63 -1.59
CA PRO A 247 -8.63 21.07 -1.49
C PRO A 247 -8.22 21.54 -0.10
N THR A 248 -7.67 22.76 -0.04
CA THR A 248 -7.23 23.36 1.22
C THR A 248 -8.35 23.36 2.26
N GLY A 249 -8.06 22.79 3.44
CA GLY A 249 -8.99 22.72 4.57
C GLY A 249 -10.14 21.72 4.43
N MET A 250 -10.14 20.86 3.41
CA MET A 250 -11.19 19.87 3.19
C MET A 250 -10.83 18.45 3.62
N TYR A 251 -9.66 18.26 4.22
CA TYR A 251 -9.21 16.98 4.79
C TYR A 251 -8.55 17.20 6.17
N PRO A 252 -8.78 16.32 7.17
CA PRO A 252 -8.09 16.40 8.46
C PRO A 252 -6.55 16.30 8.32
N ILE A 253 -5.77 16.86 9.24
CA ILE A 253 -6.16 17.60 10.45
C ILE A 253 -6.34 19.07 10.09
N VAL A 254 -7.41 19.69 10.60
CA VAL A 254 -7.65 21.14 10.45
C VAL A 254 -7.65 21.83 11.81
N SER A 255 -7.06 23.01 11.90
CA SER A 255 -7.00 23.84 13.11
C SER A 255 -7.56 25.23 12.83
N SER A 256 -8.30 25.79 13.80
CA SER A 256 -8.72 27.20 13.77
C SER A 256 -7.61 28.16 14.18
N ASN A 257 -6.53 27.65 14.78
CA ASN A 257 -5.33 28.43 15.05
C ASN A 257 -4.45 28.45 13.78
N TRP A 258 -4.56 29.54 13.02
CA TRP A 258 -3.87 29.75 11.75
C TRP A 258 -2.34 29.88 11.90
N GLU A 259 -1.84 30.08 13.13
CA GLU A 259 -0.39 30.17 13.41
C GLU A 259 0.27 28.78 13.48
N LEU A 260 -0.50 27.69 13.49
CA LEU A 260 0.03 26.32 13.54
C LEU A 260 0.15 25.72 12.14
N GLU A 261 1.34 25.26 11.79
CA GLU A 261 1.57 24.36 10.66
C GLU A 261 1.45 22.91 11.16
N LEU A 262 0.37 22.23 10.76
CA LEU A 262 0.12 20.84 11.11
C LEU A 262 0.48 19.90 9.95
N PRO A 263 0.83 18.63 10.23
CA PRO A 263 0.98 17.64 9.18
C PRO A 263 -0.36 17.43 8.44
N HIS A 264 -0.28 17.21 7.14
CA HIS A 264 -1.42 16.88 6.29
C HIS A 264 -1.34 15.41 5.86
N GLY A 265 -2.47 14.69 5.90
CA GLY A 265 -2.56 13.35 5.35
C GLY A 265 -2.46 13.33 3.82
N VAL A 266 -3.04 14.36 3.20
CA VAL A 266 -3.12 14.58 1.75
C VAL A 266 -2.14 15.65 1.27
N GLU A 267 -1.97 15.77 -0.05
CA GLU A 267 -1.53 17.01 -0.69
C GLU A 267 -2.71 18.00 -0.80
N PRO A 268 -2.63 19.19 -0.19
CA PRO A 268 -3.57 20.27 -0.45
C PRO A 268 -3.43 20.79 -1.89
N VAL A 269 -4.53 20.81 -2.63
CA VAL A 269 -4.54 21.18 -4.06
C VAL A 269 -5.71 22.11 -4.36
N ASP A 270 -5.41 23.32 -4.83
CA ASP A 270 -6.40 24.30 -5.26
C ASP A 270 -6.15 24.77 -6.70
N GLY A 271 -7.22 24.99 -7.45
CA GLY A 271 -7.20 25.50 -8.81
C GLY A 271 -6.73 24.47 -9.86
N VAL A 272 -7.15 24.70 -11.10
CA VAL A 272 -6.85 23.83 -12.25
C VAL A 272 -5.35 23.63 -12.46
N ASP A 273 -4.55 24.70 -12.37
CA ASP A 273 -3.10 24.59 -12.57
C ASP A 273 -2.41 23.89 -11.39
N GLY A 274 -2.91 24.11 -10.17
CA GLY A 274 -2.46 23.39 -8.97
C GLY A 274 -2.72 21.90 -9.10
N ALA A 275 -3.92 21.51 -9.54
CA ALA A 275 -4.27 20.13 -9.83
C ALA A 275 -3.34 19.47 -10.85
N ARG A 276 -3.06 20.13 -11.97
CA ARG A 276 -2.12 19.58 -12.98
C ARG A 276 -0.70 19.46 -12.43
N ARG A 277 -0.24 20.46 -11.67
CA ARG A 277 1.08 20.43 -11.04
C ARG A 277 1.20 19.26 -10.07
N ALA A 278 0.24 19.10 -9.17
CA ALA A 278 0.22 18.03 -8.17
C ALA A 278 0.27 16.64 -8.84
N VAL A 279 -0.53 16.40 -9.88
CA VAL A 279 -0.47 15.14 -10.64
C VAL A 279 0.93 14.88 -11.21
N ARG A 280 1.56 15.89 -11.82
CA ARG A 280 2.93 15.74 -12.38
C ARG A 280 3.95 15.43 -11.29
N GLU A 281 3.83 16.05 -10.13
CA GLU A 281 4.70 15.81 -8.97
C GLU A 281 4.54 14.38 -8.46
N GLN A 282 3.31 13.89 -8.23
CA GLN A 282 3.09 12.49 -7.81
C GLN A 282 3.70 11.51 -8.83
N VAL A 283 3.48 11.74 -10.13
CA VAL A 283 4.06 10.89 -11.19
C VAL A 283 5.58 10.96 -11.22
N ALA A 284 6.18 12.14 -11.05
CA ALA A 284 7.63 12.31 -10.96
C ALA A 284 8.23 11.56 -9.76
N HIS A 285 7.46 11.41 -8.69
CA HIS A 285 7.83 10.65 -7.50
C HIS A 285 7.46 9.16 -7.54
N GLY A 286 6.98 8.67 -8.69
CA GLY A 286 6.82 7.23 -8.94
C GLY A 286 5.41 6.69 -8.73
N ALA A 287 4.40 7.54 -8.64
CA ALA A 287 3.00 7.11 -8.58
C ALA A 287 2.60 6.31 -9.85
N ASP A 288 2.02 5.13 -9.62
CA ASP A 288 1.40 4.27 -10.64
C ASP A 288 -0.07 4.64 -10.87
N TRP A 289 -0.70 5.22 -9.83
CA TRP A 289 -2.09 5.66 -9.80
C TRP A 289 -2.18 7.06 -9.21
N ILE A 290 -3.28 7.76 -9.48
CA ILE A 290 -3.60 9.03 -8.85
C ILE A 290 -4.86 8.83 -8.01
N LYS A 291 -4.87 9.35 -6.79
CA LYS A 291 -6.02 9.32 -5.88
C LYS A 291 -6.43 10.74 -5.50
N TYR A 292 -7.73 10.99 -5.40
CA TYR A 292 -8.24 12.19 -4.75
C TYR A 292 -9.51 11.92 -3.93
N TYR A 293 -9.79 12.81 -2.98
CA TYR A 293 -11.02 12.82 -2.20
C TYR A 293 -12.09 13.65 -2.91
N SER A 294 -13.03 12.97 -3.56
CA SER A 294 -14.11 13.64 -4.29
C SER A 294 -15.14 14.28 -3.36
N ASP A 295 -15.32 13.74 -2.16
CA ASP A 295 -16.29 14.24 -1.21
C ASP A 295 -15.89 14.10 0.27
N ARG A 296 -16.70 14.70 1.13
CA ARG A 296 -16.65 14.60 2.59
C ARG A 296 -18.03 14.87 3.18
N ARG A 297 -18.18 14.74 4.51
CA ARG A 297 -19.40 15.09 5.27
C ARG A 297 -20.66 14.40 4.75
N TYR A 298 -20.92 13.19 5.25
CA TYR A 298 -22.03 12.36 4.80
C TYR A 298 -23.29 12.59 5.62
N TYR A 299 -24.44 12.63 4.96
CA TYR A 299 -25.73 12.82 5.61
C TYR A 299 -26.85 12.20 4.78
N PHE A 300 -27.93 11.79 5.45
CA PHE A 300 -29.13 11.32 4.79
C PHE A 300 -30.14 12.46 4.67
N THR A 301 -30.88 12.51 3.56
CA THR A 301 -32.05 13.38 3.44
C THR A 301 -33.36 12.57 3.52
N ALA A 302 -34.51 13.25 3.38
CA ALA A 302 -35.82 12.63 3.50
C ALA A 302 -36.10 11.56 2.44
N ASP A 303 -35.37 11.59 1.32
CA ASP A 303 -35.42 10.58 0.25
C ASP A 303 -34.62 9.30 0.57
N SER A 304 -34.00 9.22 1.75
CA SER A 304 -33.12 8.12 2.18
C SER A 304 -31.89 7.90 1.29
N VAL A 305 -31.52 8.88 0.47
CA VAL A 305 -30.27 8.90 -0.28
C VAL A 305 -29.15 9.39 0.64
N LEU A 306 -27.99 8.76 0.54
CA LEU A 306 -26.77 9.23 1.18
C LEU A 306 -26.13 10.33 0.32
N HIS A 307 -26.09 11.54 0.87
CA HIS A 307 -25.49 12.72 0.26
C HIS A 307 -24.15 13.07 0.87
N SER A 308 -23.39 13.91 0.16
CA SER A 308 -22.08 14.39 0.60
C SER A 308 -21.80 15.81 0.12
N TRP A 309 -20.77 16.43 0.68
CA TRP A 309 -20.23 17.68 0.17
C TRP A 309 -19.09 17.37 -0.80
N VAL A 310 -19.23 17.83 -2.04
CA VAL A 310 -18.20 17.69 -3.08
C VAL A 310 -17.01 18.58 -2.73
N ASN A 311 -15.79 18.03 -2.86
CA ASN A 311 -14.56 18.74 -2.50
C ASN A 311 -14.06 19.63 -3.64
N PHE A 312 -13.82 19.05 -4.81
CA PHE A 312 -13.26 19.76 -5.97
C PHE A 312 -14.37 20.34 -6.87
N THR A 313 -14.09 21.45 -7.56
CA THR A 313 -14.95 21.87 -8.67
C THR A 313 -14.87 20.86 -9.82
N ASP A 314 -15.86 20.91 -10.73
CA ASP A 314 -15.85 20.06 -11.93
C ASP A 314 -14.59 20.33 -12.78
N GLU A 315 -14.12 21.58 -12.86
CA GLU A 315 -12.89 21.95 -13.58
C GLU A 315 -11.63 21.40 -12.92
N GLU A 316 -11.53 21.47 -11.59
CA GLU A 316 -10.37 20.95 -10.84
C GLU A 316 -10.30 19.42 -10.94
N ALA A 317 -11.41 18.72 -10.67
CA ALA A 317 -11.46 17.26 -10.76
C ALA A 317 -11.16 16.78 -12.19
N LYS A 318 -11.70 17.47 -13.21
CA LYS A 318 -11.37 17.20 -14.61
C LYS A 318 -9.89 17.45 -14.91
N ALA A 319 -9.29 18.49 -14.35
CA ALA A 319 -7.86 18.76 -14.55
C ALA A 319 -6.98 17.65 -13.96
N ILE A 320 -7.34 17.12 -12.78
CA ILE A 320 -6.67 15.95 -12.18
C ILE A 320 -6.74 14.75 -13.14
N VAL A 321 -7.96 14.41 -13.59
CA VAL A 321 -8.19 13.24 -14.44
C VAL A 321 -7.51 13.37 -15.81
N ASP A 322 -7.72 14.49 -16.49
CA ASP A 322 -7.13 14.73 -17.82
C ASP A 322 -5.60 14.68 -17.76
N GLU A 323 -4.98 15.26 -16.73
CA GLU A 323 -3.52 15.25 -16.58
C GLU A 323 -2.99 13.85 -16.27
N ALA A 324 -3.68 13.09 -15.40
CA ALA A 324 -3.30 11.73 -15.08
C ALA A 324 -3.36 10.83 -16.32
N HIS A 325 -4.46 10.91 -17.08
CA HIS A 325 -4.63 10.15 -18.32
C HIS A 325 -3.59 10.55 -19.38
N ARG A 326 -3.28 11.84 -19.52
CA ARG A 326 -2.23 12.35 -20.42
C ARG A 326 -0.85 11.76 -20.10
N LEU A 327 -0.58 11.48 -18.82
CA LEU A 327 0.64 10.85 -18.33
C LEU A 327 0.56 9.31 -18.27
N GLY A 328 -0.52 8.72 -18.77
CA GLY A 328 -0.71 7.27 -18.78
C GLY A 328 -0.93 6.68 -17.39
N ARG A 329 -1.61 7.40 -16.50
CA ARG A 329 -2.00 6.95 -15.16
C ARG A 329 -3.52 6.90 -15.05
N LYS A 330 -4.01 5.96 -14.25
CA LYS A 330 -5.45 5.85 -13.92
C LYS A 330 -5.75 6.60 -12.63
N VAL A 331 -7.02 6.96 -12.42
CA VAL A 331 -7.47 7.75 -11.28
C VAL A 331 -8.51 7.00 -10.44
N ALA A 332 -8.27 6.96 -9.14
CA ALA A 332 -9.20 6.51 -8.11
C ALA A 332 -9.81 7.73 -7.38
N ALA A 333 -11.13 7.70 -7.14
CA ALA A 333 -11.80 8.72 -6.35
C ALA A 333 -12.42 8.10 -5.10
N HIS A 334 -12.00 8.59 -3.93
CA HIS A 334 -12.82 8.43 -2.72
C HIS A 334 -14.13 9.17 -2.97
N ALA A 335 -15.26 8.45 -2.96
CA ALA A 335 -16.57 9.02 -3.17
C ALA A 335 -17.63 8.16 -2.45
N ILE A 336 -18.10 8.62 -1.30
CA ILE A 336 -19.06 7.88 -0.48
C ILE A 336 -20.50 8.29 -0.80
N GLY A 337 -20.80 9.59 -0.83
CA GLY A 337 -22.15 10.09 -1.07
C GLY A 337 -22.47 10.22 -2.56
N SER A 338 -23.76 10.22 -2.88
CA SER A 338 -24.27 10.31 -4.26
C SER A 338 -23.73 11.53 -5.03
N ASP A 339 -23.59 12.68 -4.37
CA ASP A 339 -23.06 13.92 -4.95
C ASP A 339 -21.59 13.77 -5.37
N GLY A 340 -20.77 13.18 -4.48
CA GLY A 340 -19.36 12.88 -4.73
C GLY A 340 -19.17 11.86 -5.84
N ILE A 341 -19.97 10.78 -5.85
CA ILE A 341 -19.94 9.77 -6.90
C ILE A 341 -20.27 10.43 -8.25
N ALA A 342 -21.32 11.24 -8.31
CA ALA A 342 -21.71 11.95 -9.53
C ALA A 342 -20.59 12.89 -10.03
N ALA A 343 -19.94 13.63 -9.14
CA ALA A 343 -18.83 14.52 -9.48
C ALA A 343 -17.63 13.74 -10.05
N ALA A 344 -17.23 12.65 -9.40
CA ALA A 344 -16.15 11.80 -9.88
C ALA A 344 -16.44 11.18 -11.25
N LEU A 345 -17.69 10.73 -11.48
CA LEU A 345 -18.10 10.21 -12.80
C LEU A 345 -18.07 11.29 -13.88
N ARG A 346 -18.46 12.55 -13.58
CA ARG A 346 -18.32 13.67 -14.53
C ARG A 346 -16.85 13.96 -14.86
N ALA A 347 -15.96 13.87 -13.88
CA ALA A 347 -14.52 14.06 -14.07
C ALA A 347 -13.88 12.97 -14.94
N GLY A 348 -14.44 11.76 -14.98
CA GLY A 348 -13.98 10.65 -15.83
C GLY A 348 -13.01 9.68 -15.14
N VAL A 349 -13.15 9.49 -13.83
CA VAL A 349 -12.31 8.57 -13.05
C VAL A 349 -12.43 7.12 -13.51
N ASN A 350 -11.42 6.32 -13.17
CA ASN A 350 -11.39 4.89 -13.52
C ASN A 350 -12.05 4.01 -12.44
N THR A 351 -11.98 4.45 -11.18
CA THR A 351 -12.59 3.74 -10.05
C THR A 351 -13.31 4.68 -9.09
N ILE A 352 -14.46 4.22 -8.61
CA ILE A 352 -15.16 4.79 -7.45
C ILE A 352 -14.80 3.93 -6.24
N GLU A 353 -14.27 4.55 -5.19
CA GLU A 353 -13.97 3.89 -3.94
C GLU A 353 -15.10 4.15 -2.93
N HIS A 354 -15.44 3.13 -2.13
CA HIS A 354 -16.55 3.11 -1.17
C HIS A 354 -17.93 3.09 -1.84
N GLY A 355 -18.38 4.20 -2.42
CA GLY A 355 -19.58 4.28 -3.25
C GLY A 355 -20.90 3.97 -2.55
N ASP A 356 -21.00 4.15 -1.24
CA ASP A 356 -22.16 3.77 -0.42
C ASP A 356 -23.48 4.39 -0.90
N GLY A 357 -23.44 5.65 -1.36
CA GLY A 357 -24.58 6.42 -1.87
C GLY A 357 -24.94 6.16 -3.33
N MET A 358 -24.52 5.02 -3.89
CA MET A 358 -24.80 4.68 -5.28
C MET A 358 -26.30 4.47 -5.53
N THR A 359 -26.87 5.34 -6.36
CA THR A 359 -28.25 5.24 -6.86
C THR A 359 -28.31 4.41 -8.15
N ASP A 360 -29.51 4.00 -8.56
CA ASP A 360 -29.71 3.25 -9.81
C ASP A 360 -29.13 4.01 -11.02
N SER A 361 -29.39 5.32 -11.12
CA SER A 361 -28.86 6.14 -12.23
C SER A 361 -27.34 6.23 -12.24
N LEU A 362 -26.70 6.26 -11.06
CA LEU A 362 -25.24 6.30 -10.98
C LEU A 362 -24.64 4.96 -11.38
N ALA A 363 -25.20 3.86 -10.91
CA ALA A 363 -24.76 2.52 -11.29
C ALA A 363 -24.94 2.24 -12.80
N ASP A 364 -26.00 2.75 -13.44
CA ASP A 364 -26.15 2.73 -14.90
C ASP A 364 -24.98 3.46 -15.61
N VAL A 365 -24.55 4.60 -15.06
CA VAL A 365 -23.40 5.35 -15.61
C VAL A 365 -22.09 4.59 -15.42
N LEU A 366 -21.86 3.97 -14.26
CA LEU A 366 -20.68 3.13 -14.03
C LEU A 366 -20.62 2.00 -15.05
N ALA A 367 -21.72 1.26 -15.19
CA ALA A 367 -21.83 0.13 -16.12
C ALA A 367 -21.61 0.57 -17.57
N ALA A 368 -22.28 1.64 -18.01
CA ALA A 368 -22.17 2.15 -19.38
C ALA A 368 -20.76 2.65 -19.74
N ARG A 369 -20.03 3.23 -18.77
CA ARG A 369 -18.69 3.78 -18.99
C ARG A 369 -17.56 2.79 -18.66
N GLY A 370 -17.88 1.62 -18.11
CA GLY A 370 -16.88 0.65 -17.66
C GLY A 370 -16.03 1.16 -16.49
N VAL A 371 -16.58 2.04 -15.65
CA VAL A 371 -15.94 2.48 -14.40
C VAL A 371 -16.09 1.36 -13.37
N TYR A 372 -14.99 0.99 -12.72
CA TYR A 372 -15.01 -0.05 -11.70
C TYR A 372 -15.46 0.54 -10.37
N TRP A 373 -16.09 -0.29 -9.54
CA TRP A 373 -16.43 0.07 -8.18
C TRP A 373 -15.65 -0.81 -7.18
N VAL A 374 -15.11 -0.17 -6.16
CA VAL A 374 -14.34 -0.78 -5.07
C VAL A 374 -15.08 -0.54 -3.74
N PRO A 375 -15.96 -1.46 -3.31
CA PRO A 375 -16.86 -1.22 -2.19
C PRO A 375 -16.20 -0.98 -0.82
N THR A 376 -15.13 -1.70 -0.46
CA THR A 376 -14.48 -1.59 0.88
C THR A 376 -15.44 -1.86 2.05
N VAL A 377 -16.16 -2.98 2.01
CA VAL A 377 -17.19 -3.32 3.00
C VAL A 377 -16.59 -3.54 4.40
N THR A 378 -15.41 -4.14 4.47
CA THR A 378 -14.74 -4.48 5.74
C THR A 378 -14.46 -3.22 6.56
N VAL A 379 -13.83 -2.19 5.98
CA VAL A 379 -13.57 -0.93 6.69
C VAL A 379 -14.87 -0.25 7.09
N GLY A 380 -15.87 -0.21 6.20
CA GLY A 380 -17.14 0.47 6.45
C GLY A 380 -17.85 -0.10 7.68
N ARG A 381 -17.83 -1.43 7.82
CA ARG A 381 -18.37 -2.13 8.99
C ARG A 381 -17.52 -1.93 10.24
N TYR A 382 -16.19 -1.93 10.11
CA TYR A 382 -15.27 -1.77 11.24
C TYR A 382 -15.41 -0.39 11.90
N VAL A 383 -15.48 0.67 11.09
CA VAL A 383 -15.52 2.06 11.59
C VAL A 383 -16.92 2.52 11.99
N ALA A 384 -17.98 1.83 11.56
CA ALA A 384 -19.36 2.27 11.77
C ALA A 384 -19.73 2.53 13.24
N GLY A 385 -19.35 1.61 14.14
CA GLY A 385 -19.58 1.76 15.57
C GLY A 385 -18.77 2.91 16.17
N PRO A 386 -17.43 2.89 16.06
CA PRO A 386 -16.57 3.94 16.61
C PRO A 386 -16.84 5.35 16.09
N ARG A 387 -17.16 5.52 14.79
CA ARG A 387 -17.45 6.84 14.21
C ARG A 387 -18.85 7.35 14.52
N GLY A 388 -19.81 6.45 14.74
CA GLY A 388 -21.20 6.79 15.05
C GLY A 388 -21.89 7.61 13.96
N GLY A 389 -22.98 8.30 14.32
CA GLY A 389 -23.71 9.19 13.40
C GLY A 389 -24.16 8.48 12.11
N PRO A 390 -23.89 9.04 10.92
CA PRO A 390 -24.33 8.47 9.65
C PRO A 390 -23.67 7.12 9.32
N TRP A 391 -22.53 6.79 9.93
CA TRP A 391 -21.76 5.60 9.59
C TRP A 391 -22.47 4.28 9.95
N GLY A 392 -23.31 4.28 10.99
CA GLY A 392 -24.12 3.11 11.34
C GLY A 392 -25.10 2.72 10.23
N PRO A 393 -26.03 3.63 9.84
CA PRO A 393 -26.96 3.40 8.73
C PRO A 393 -26.28 3.12 7.37
N MET A 394 -25.09 3.69 7.13
CA MET A 394 -24.35 3.47 5.87
C MET A 394 -24.03 1.99 5.58
N VAL A 395 -23.79 1.16 6.60
CA VAL A 395 -23.50 -0.28 6.41
C VAL A 395 -24.61 -0.99 5.64
N GLU A 396 -25.87 -0.70 5.98
CA GLU A 396 -27.03 -1.27 5.30
C GLU A 396 -27.25 -0.61 3.94
N HIS A 397 -26.97 0.70 3.81
CA HIS A 397 -27.06 1.39 2.53
C HIS A 397 -26.06 0.84 1.50
N GLN A 398 -24.82 0.57 1.90
CA GLN A 398 -23.79 -0.06 1.08
C GLN A 398 -24.21 -1.46 0.61
N ARG A 399 -24.87 -2.25 1.47
CA ARG A 399 -25.45 -3.54 1.07
C ARG A 399 -26.49 -3.38 -0.03
N GLN A 400 -27.32 -2.35 0.05
CA GLN A 400 -28.32 -2.06 -0.97
C GLN A 400 -27.68 -1.52 -2.26
N ALA A 401 -26.61 -0.71 -2.17
CA ALA A 401 -25.80 -0.30 -3.31
C ALA A 401 -25.19 -1.51 -4.03
N MET A 402 -24.69 -2.51 -3.28
CA MET A 402 -24.19 -3.76 -3.86
C MET A 402 -25.25 -4.47 -4.69
N ALA A 403 -26.47 -4.60 -4.17
CA ALA A 403 -27.56 -5.24 -4.90
C ALA A 403 -27.89 -4.52 -6.22
N ARG A 404 -27.82 -3.18 -6.25
CA ARG A 404 -28.03 -2.37 -7.47
C ARG A 404 -26.92 -2.58 -8.49
N ALA A 405 -25.68 -2.42 -8.05
CA ALA A 405 -24.50 -2.58 -8.89
C ALA A 405 -24.44 -3.97 -9.54
N LEU A 406 -24.76 -5.03 -8.78
CA LEU A 406 -24.85 -6.40 -9.31
C LEU A 406 -25.96 -6.55 -10.35
N LYS A 407 -27.15 -5.98 -10.10
CA LYS A 407 -28.28 -6.00 -11.03
C LYS A 407 -27.95 -5.29 -12.36
N GLN A 408 -27.17 -4.21 -12.30
CA GLN A 408 -26.82 -3.38 -13.47
C GLN A 408 -25.52 -3.79 -14.16
N GLY A 409 -24.82 -4.81 -13.64
CA GLY A 409 -23.59 -5.30 -14.26
C GLY A 409 -22.39 -4.37 -14.08
N VAL A 410 -22.35 -3.60 -13.00
CA VAL A 410 -21.17 -2.81 -12.63
C VAL A 410 -20.00 -3.75 -12.33
N LYS A 411 -18.80 -3.40 -12.82
CA LYS A 411 -17.57 -4.16 -12.52
C LYS A 411 -17.14 -3.90 -11.08
N ILE A 412 -17.45 -4.82 -10.18
CA ILE A 412 -17.06 -4.77 -8.76
C ILE A 412 -15.73 -5.52 -8.58
N VAL A 413 -14.72 -4.83 -8.04
CA VAL A 413 -13.40 -5.41 -7.72
C VAL A 413 -13.13 -5.39 -6.23
N LEU A 414 -12.30 -6.32 -5.75
CA LEU A 414 -11.93 -6.41 -4.36
C LEU A 414 -11.02 -5.25 -3.97
N GLY A 415 -11.42 -4.49 -2.96
CA GLY A 415 -10.56 -3.58 -2.23
C GLY A 415 -11.05 -3.47 -0.80
N THR A 416 -10.14 -3.46 0.18
CA THR A 416 -10.52 -3.68 1.58
C THR A 416 -10.49 -2.40 2.41
N ASP A 417 -9.63 -1.45 2.03
CA ASP A 417 -9.24 -0.29 2.82
C ASP A 417 -8.62 -0.71 4.18
N VAL A 418 -7.80 -1.77 4.13
CA VAL A 418 -6.96 -2.18 5.26
C VAL A 418 -5.92 -1.10 5.56
N GLY A 419 -5.73 -0.80 6.85
CA GLY A 419 -5.16 0.46 7.32
C GLY A 419 -6.23 1.35 7.96
N GLY A 420 -7.44 1.41 7.39
CA GLY A 420 -8.62 1.94 8.10
C GLY A 420 -9.12 0.99 9.21
N PHE A 421 -8.78 -0.29 9.11
CA PHE A 421 -8.83 -1.27 10.18
C PHE A 421 -7.45 -1.92 10.42
N PRO A 422 -7.17 -2.49 11.61
CA PRO A 422 -5.82 -2.92 11.97
C PRO A 422 -5.34 -4.12 11.15
N TRP A 423 -4.16 -3.97 10.55
CA TRP A 423 -3.45 -5.04 9.84
C TRP A 423 -3.18 -6.29 10.69
N THR A 424 -3.05 -6.12 12.01
CA THR A 424 -2.66 -7.18 12.94
C THR A 424 -3.83 -7.92 13.58
N GLU A 425 -5.06 -7.43 13.41
CA GLU A 425 -6.24 -7.98 14.12
C GLU A 425 -7.26 -8.60 13.18
N LEU A 426 -7.36 -8.09 11.94
CA LEU A 426 -8.34 -8.56 10.97
C LEU A 426 -7.67 -8.90 9.64
N ASN A 427 -7.87 -10.15 9.19
CA ASN A 427 -7.38 -10.59 7.90
C ASN A 427 -8.17 -9.90 6.78
N GLN A 428 -7.48 -9.22 5.86
CA GLN A 428 -8.09 -8.45 4.78
C GLN A 428 -8.89 -9.34 3.79
N ALA A 429 -8.65 -10.66 3.75
CA ALA A 429 -9.49 -11.63 3.03
C ALA A 429 -10.93 -11.75 3.59
N LYS A 430 -11.25 -11.10 4.72
CA LYS A 430 -12.62 -10.96 5.24
C LYS A 430 -13.56 -10.33 4.21
N GLU A 431 -13.05 -9.47 3.34
CA GLU A 431 -13.83 -8.79 2.30
C GLU A 431 -14.54 -9.76 1.35
N PHE A 432 -13.92 -10.90 1.01
CA PHE A 432 -14.55 -11.93 0.19
C PHE A 432 -15.83 -12.49 0.83
N GLU A 433 -15.83 -12.66 2.16
CA GLU A 433 -17.02 -13.10 2.90
C GLU A 433 -18.12 -12.05 2.81
N TYR A 434 -17.79 -10.78 2.96
CA TYR A 434 -18.78 -9.71 2.86
C TYR A 434 -19.35 -9.57 1.45
N TYR A 435 -18.54 -9.74 0.41
CA TYR A 435 -19.05 -9.72 -0.98
C TYR A 435 -20.07 -10.82 -1.22
N VAL A 436 -19.83 -12.02 -0.70
CA VAL A 436 -20.81 -13.12 -0.77
C VAL A 436 -22.06 -12.83 0.06
N GLN A 437 -21.91 -12.32 1.29
CA GLN A 437 -23.05 -11.90 2.11
C GLN A 437 -23.88 -10.80 1.44
N TYR A 438 -23.26 -9.96 0.61
CA TYR A 438 -23.92 -8.86 -0.08
C TYR A 438 -24.40 -9.24 -1.50
N GLY A 439 -24.34 -10.52 -1.87
CA GLY A 439 -25.04 -11.08 -3.02
C GLY A 439 -24.15 -11.57 -4.17
N MET A 440 -22.82 -11.46 -4.08
CA MET A 440 -21.93 -12.09 -5.06
C MET A 440 -21.92 -13.61 -4.89
N SER A 441 -21.77 -14.35 -6.00
CA SER A 441 -21.40 -15.77 -5.89
C SER A 441 -19.95 -15.92 -5.38
N PRO A 442 -19.59 -17.01 -4.69
CA PRO A 442 -18.22 -17.24 -4.23
C PRO A 442 -17.17 -17.14 -5.36
N LEU A 443 -17.49 -17.66 -6.54
CA LEU A 443 -16.61 -17.56 -7.70
C LEU A 443 -16.45 -16.11 -8.18
N ALA A 444 -17.54 -15.34 -8.25
CA ALA A 444 -17.47 -13.93 -8.64
C ALA A 444 -16.66 -13.11 -7.61
N ALA A 445 -16.82 -13.39 -6.32
CA ALA A 445 -16.00 -12.79 -5.27
C ALA A 445 -14.52 -13.12 -5.47
N ILE A 446 -14.14 -14.39 -5.72
CA ILE A 446 -12.75 -14.78 -6.03
C ILE A 446 -12.23 -14.04 -7.28
N LYS A 447 -12.99 -13.98 -8.37
CA LYS A 447 -12.61 -13.26 -9.60
C LYS A 447 -12.41 -11.76 -9.35
N SER A 448 -13.20 -11.15 -8.47
CA SER A 448 -13.09 -9.74 -8.10
C SER A 448 -11.74 -9.38 -7.47
N GLY A 449 -11.11 -10.31 -6.75
CA GLY A 449 -9.78 -10.18 -6.14
C GLY A 449 -8.67 -10.93 -6.87
N THR A 450 -8.91 -11.37 -8.10
CA THR A 450 -7.90 -12.06 -8.94
C THR A 450 -7.90 -11.50 -10.35
N SER A 451 -8.55 -12.15 -11.31
CA SER A 451 -8.49 -11.77 -12.72
C SER A 451 -9.09 -10.39 -13.02
N LEU A 452 -10.20 -10.02 -12.38
CA LEU A 452 -10.83 -8.72 -12.59
C LEU A 452 -10.03 -7.59 -11.93
N ALA A 453 -9.42 -7.83 -10.78
CA ALA A 453 -8.48 -6.89 -10.16
C ALA A 453 -7.22 -6.72 -11.03
N ALA A 454 -6.68 -7.80 -11.60
CA ALA A 454 -5.55 -7.75 -12.53
C ALA A 454 -5.90 -6.94 -13.81
N GLU A 455 -7.11 -7.10 -14.34
CA GLU A 455 -7.65 -6.29 -15.44
C GLU A 455 -7.69 -4.80 -15.07
N LEU A 456 -8.21 -4.47 -13.88
CA LEU A 456 -8.24 -3.08 -13.39
C LEU A 456 -6.83 -2.48 -13.31
N LEU A 457 -5.87 -3.22 -12.76
CA LEU A 457 -4.49 -2.75 -12.62
C LEU A 457 -3.72 -2.69 -13.96
N GLY A 458 -4.28 -3.22 -15.05
CA GLY A 458 -3.58 -3.32 -16.33
C GLY A 458 -2.43 -4.32 -16.28
N GLN A 459 -2.58 -5.40 -15.51
CA GLN A 459 -1.55 -6.41 -15.26
C GLN A 459 -2.01 -7.77 -15.78
N PRO A 460 -1.99 -7.99 -17.11
CA PRO A 460 -2.56 -9.19 -17.73
C PRO A 460 -1.86 -10.51 -17.34
N GLU A 461 -0.67 -10.40 -16.73
CA GLU A 461 0.16 -11.52 -16.28
C GLU A 461 -0.12 -11.94 -14.82
N LEU A 462 -1.06 -11.28 -14.13
CA LEU A 462 -1.50 -11.58 -12.77
C LEU A 462 -2.95 -12.11 -12.72
N GLY A 463 -3.36 -12.65 -11.58
CA GLY A 463 -4.76 -12.99 -11.30
C GLY A 463 -5.28 -14.24 -12.00
N ALA A 464 -4.41 -15.05 -12.62
CA ALA A 464 -4.79 -16.39 -13.10
C ALA A 464 -3.64 -17.39 -12.99
N VAL A 465 -3.99 -18.69 -12.89
CA VAL A 465 -3.06 -19.82 -12.94
C VAL A 465 -3.07 -20.40 -14.35
N ALA A 466 -2.20 -19.87 -15.22
CA ALA A 466 -2.10 -20.29 -16.62
C ALA A 466 -0.65 -20.17 -17.12
N PRO A 467 -0.27 -20.87 -18.20
CA PRO A 467 1.04 -20.70 -18.82
C PRO A 467 1.35 -19.24 -19.14
N GLY A 468 2.57 -18.81 -18.84
CA GLY A 468 3.04 -17.44 -19.03
C GLY A 468 2.74 -16.49 -17.86
N MET A 469 1.79 -16.80 -16.98
CA MET A 469 1.46 -15.94 -15.83
C MET A 469 2.59 -15.94 -14.79
N TYR A 470 2.67 -14.90 -13.96
CA TYR A 470 3.53 -14.95 -12.78
C TYR A 470 3.10 -16.09 -11.84
N ALA A 471 4.07 -16.75 -11.23
CA ALA A 471 3.85 -17.78 -10.21
C ALA A 471 3.49 -17.14 -8.86
N ASP A 472 2.36 -16.46 -8.86
CA ASP A 472 1.72 -15.86 -7.70
C ASP A 472 0.52 -16.77 -7.33
N LEU A 473 0.68 -17.59 -6.30
CA LEU A 473 -0.23 -18.70 -5.96
C LEU A 473 -0.52 -18.73 -4.46
N VAL A 474 -1.74 -19.09 -4.10
CA VAL A 474 -2.13 -19.40 -2.72
C VAL A 474 -2.80 -20.76 -2.63
N ALA A 475 -2.82 -21.35 -1.44
CA ALA A 475 -3.62 -22.54 -1.18
C ALA A 475 -4.36 -22.50 0.15
N VAL A 476 -5.58 -23.06 0.15
CA VAL A 476 -6.47 -23.20 1.31
C VAL A 476 -6.87 -24.66 1.50
N SER A 477 -7.24 -25.03 2.72
CA SER A 477 -7.45 -26.44 3.10
C SER A 477 -8.72 -27.05 2.49
N ALA A 478 -9.79 -26.27 2.30
CA ALA A 478 -11.05 -26.78 1.76
C ALA A 478 -11.46 -26.10 0.43
N ASP A 479 -12.71 -26.29 0.03
CA ASP A 479 -13.28 -25.74 -1.20
C ASP A 479 -13.92 -24.36 -0.93
N PRO A 480 -13.28 -23.25 -1.35
CA PRO A 480 -13.79 -21.91 -1.08
C PRO A 480 -15.05 -21.57 -1.89
N LEU A 481 -15.46 -22.41 -2.85
CA LEU A 481 -16.76 -22.26 -3.53
C LEU A 481 -17.93 -22.73 -2.66
N LYS A 482 -17.65 -23.53 -1.61
CA LYS A 482 -18.65 -23.97 -0.63
C LYS A 482 -18.62 -23.14 0.64
N ASP A 483 -17.43 -22.73 1.08
CA ASP A 483 -17.22 -21.84 2.21
C ASP A 483 -16.16 -20.80 1.87
N ILE A 484 -16.60 -19.60 1.47
CA ILE A 484 -15.72 -18.51 1.09
C ILE A 484 -14.80 -18.05 2.24
N THR A 485 -15.14 -18.35 3.50
CA THR A 485 -14.32 -17.96 4.65
C THR A 485 -12.98 -18.72 4.70
N GLU A 486 -12.84 -19.81 3.93
CA GLU A 486 -11.56 -20.50 3.76
C GLU A 486 -10.44 -19.59 3.26
N LEU A 487 -10.77 -18.55 2.48
CA LEU A 487 -9.79 -17.57 1.99
C LEU A 487 -9.13 -16.75 3.12
N GLN A 488 -9.72 -16.72 4.32
CA GLN A 488 -9.11 -16.10 5.51
C GLN A 488 -8.09 -17.02 6.22
N ARG A 489 -7.96 -18.27 5.76
CA ARG A 489 -7.13 -19.32 6.36
C ARG A 489 -6.15 -19.89 5.35
N VAL A 490 -5.43 -19.01 4.65
CA VAL A 490 -4.38 -19.39 3.70
C VAL A 490 -3.32 -20.24 4.41
N ARG A 491 -2.83 -21.26 3.71
CA ARG A 491 -1.84 -22.24 4.20
C ARG A 491 -0.57 -22.26 3.36
N PHE A 492 -0.63 -21.71 2.16
CA PHE A 492 0.50 -21.63 1.26
C PHE A 492 0.45 -20.32 0.50
N VAL A 493 1.60 -19.68 0.33
CA VAL A 493 1.76 -18.45 -0.44
C VAL A 493 3.06 -18.54 -1.22
N MET A 494 2.95 -18.36 -2.54
CA MET A 494 4.06 -18.18 -3.46
C MET A 494 3.88 -16.86 -4.21
N LYS A 495 4.93 -16.06 -4.33
CA LYS A 495 4.98 -14.86 -5.18
C LYS A 495 6.23 -14.95 -6.03
N GLY A 496 6.08 -14.80 -7.34
CA GLY A 496 7.20 -14.86 -8.28
C GLY A 496 8.02 -16.15 -8.16
N GLY A 497 7.37 -17.28 -7.88
CA GLY A 497 8.05 -18.57 -7.72
C GLY A 497 8.75 -18.80 -6.37
N VAL A 498 8.80 -17.80 -5.50
CA VAL A 498 9.35 -17.89 -4.14
C VAL A 498 8.24 -18.20 -3.14
N VAL A 499 8.46 -19.18 -2.27
CA VAL A 499 7.50 -19.58 -1.23
C VAL A 499 7.70 -18.70 0.01
N TYR A 500 6.64 -18.05 0.47
CA TYR A 500 6.62 -17.19 1.66
C TYR A 500 5.85 -17.80 2.83
N LEU A 501 4.88 -18.66 2.54
CA LEU A 501 4.14 -19.46 3.53
C LEU A 501 4.01 -20.88 3.01
N SER A 502 4.20 -21.86 3.89
CA SER A 502 4.05 -23.28 3.59
C SER A 502 3.27 -23.96 4.73
N PRO A 503 2.45 -25.00 4.43
CA PRO A 503 1.68 -25.74 5.43
C PRO A 503 2.51 -26.44 6.49
#